data_AF-A0A7J2RZZ9-F1
#
_entry.id   AF-A0A7J2RZZ9-F1
#
_cell.length_a   1.000
_cell.length_b   1.000
_cell.length_c   1.000
_cell.angle_alpha   90.00
_cell.angle_beta   90.00
_cell.angle_gamma   90.00
#
_symmetry.space_group_name_H-M   'P 1'
#
loop_
_entity.id
_entity.type
_entity.pdbx_description
1 polymer ?
#
loop_
_entity_poly.entity_id
_entity_poly.type
_entity_poly.pdbx_seq_one_letter_code
_entity_poly.pdbx_strand_id
1 'polypeptide(L)'
;SECTDCHESVTPKIVEDFRSGAMGDDLDCSNCHGSGHNSADDVENVKFPTHETCGACHDVQDTQYMEGKHSIAWAAMLAPPTTGDQPKELMEGQKGCGGCHKIGAKDETGWDEYEYGVVGCDNCHTRHSFSVEEARKPEACLPCHQGFDHPQWEMYSTSKHGVIYQTEGDTWDWSIPLGEANYTAPTCQLCHMKDGDHAVLTSWGFLGVRVEEPDEEWMADRISILKAYGVLDADGNPTERFDLVKNAKLARLTMDEWNAEREKMIGVCSQCHSEEFARNSLEESDHLLREADRIYAESIETVADLYRDGILPEPEYVNELPSYPYPDVLRFYDQATPIEEDLWLMWMEYRMRTFQGAFHANPDYAQWYGWAPLKETAVRIRAEDQRLRSEAEAHKTPGFGAAIAIAAMLGVVFYLRRRG
;
A
#
# COMPACT_ATOMS: atom_id res chain seq x y z
N SER A 1 -32.74 22.65 15.47
CA SER A 1 -32.43 23.80 14.60
C SER A 1 -33.32 23.74 13.37
N GLU A 2 -33.43 24.81 12.58
CA GLU A 2 -34.22 24.78 11.34
C GLU A 2 -33.74 23.67 10.38
N CYS A 3 -32.42 23.39 10.37
CA CYS A 3 -31.84 22.28 9.62
C CYS A 3 -32.39 20.93 10.10
N THR A 4 -32.33 20.63 11.40
CA THR A 4 -32.82 19.34 11.93
C THR A 4 -34.31 19.18 11.71
N ASP A 5 -35.10 20.23 11.90
CA ASP A 5 -36.57 20.17 11.80
C ASP A 5 -37.02 19.86 10.37
N CYS A 6 -36.33 20.41 9.36
CA CYS A 6 -36.56 20.07 7.96
C CYS A 6 -36.05 18.66 7.62
N HIS A 7 -34.81 18.34 8.01
CA HIS A 7 -34.17 17.07 7.65
C HIS A 7 -34.74 15.86 8.40
N GLU A 8 -35.50 16.05 9.48
CA GLU A 8 -36.32 14.98 10.07
C GLU A 8 -37.30 14.37 9.06
N SER A 9 -37.77 15.17 8.10
CA SER A 9 -38.67 14.70 7.05
C SER A 9 -37.93 14.26 5.78
N VAL A 10 -36.81 14.92 5.44
CA VAL A 10 -36.08 14.69 4.17
C VAL A 10 -35.06 13.56 4.30
N THR A 11 -34.26 13.56 5.37
CA THR A 11 -33.20 12.58 5.66
C THR A 11 -33.24 12.12 7.12
N PRO A 12 -34.35 11.47 7.57
CA PRO A 12 -34.59 11.18 8.99
C PRO A 12 -33.45 10.42 9.66
N LYS A 13 -32.81 9.49 8.93
CA LYS A 13 -31.71 8.68 9.46
C LYS A 13 -30.43 9.45 9.70
N ILE A 14 -30.16 10.50 8.92
CA ILE A 14 -29.02 11.39 9.18
C ILE A 14 -29.26 12.18 10.48
N VAL A 15 -30.48 12.66 10.69
CA VAL A 15 -30.83 13.40 11.91
C VAL A 15 -30.82 12.49 13.14
N GLU A 16 -31.36 11.27 13.01
CA GLU A 16 -31.31 10.26 14.07
C GLU A 16 -29.87 9.92 14.46
N ASP A 17 -29.00 9.70 13.48
CA ASP A 17 -27.60 9.37 13.71
C ASP A 17 -26.82 10.54 14.33
N PHE A 18 -27.01 11.76 13.81
CA PHE A 18 -26.43 12.98 14.40
C PHE A 18 -26.82 13.17 15.87
N ARG A 19 -28.11 12.96 16.20
CA ARG A 19 -28.62 13.06 17.58
C ARG A 19 -28.14 11.94 18.49
N SER A 20 -27.67 10.82 17.93
CA SER A 20 -27.09 9.73 18.72
C SER A 20 -25.65 10.02 19.15
N GLY A 21 -24.96 10.89 18.42
CA GLY A 21 -23.59 11.31 18.70
C GLY A 21 -23.50 12.46 19.70
N ALA A 22 -22.34 12.60 20.35
CA ALA A 22 -22.10 13.65 21.35
C ALA A 22 -22.24 15.07 20.78
N MET A 23 -21.98 15.27 19.49
CA MET A 23 -22.16 16.58 18.85
C MET A 23 -23.62 17.00 18.73
N GLY A 24 -24.56 16.05 18.70
CA GLY A 24 -25.99 16.34 18.56
C GLY A 24 -26.59 17.06 19.77
N ASP A 25 -25.90 17.06 20.91
CA ASP A 25 -26.33 17.73 22.14
C ASP A 25 -26.06 19.24 22.12
N ASP A 26 -24.94 19.67 21.53
CA ASP A 26 -24.42 21.04 21.62
C ASP A 26 -24.30 21.77 20.26
N LEU A 27 -24.26 21.03 19.15
CA LEU A 27 -24.08 21.58 17.80
C LEU A 27 -25.33 21.38 16.94
N ASP A 28 -25.38 22.08 15.82
CA ASP A 28 -26.31 21.81 14.74
C ASP A 28 -25.60 21.61 13.39
N CYS A 29 -26.38 21.25 12.36
CA CYS A 29 -25.87 20.94 11.03
C CYS A 29 -25.04 22.09 10.43
N SER A 30 -25.39 23.34 10.74
CA SER A 30 -24.75 24.53 10.17
C SER A 30 -23.34 24.78 10.71
N ASN A 31 -23.01 24.21 11.87
CA ASN A 31 -21.64 24.25 12.42
C ASN A 31 -20.63 23.57 11.48
N CYS A 32 -21.05 22.53 10.75
CA CYS A 32 -20.19 21.81 9.81
C CYS A 32 -20.48 22.19 8.35
N HIS A 33 -21.75 22.35 8.00
CA HIS A 33 -22.19 22.52 6.61
C HIS A 33 -22.45 23.99 6.20
N GLY A 34 -22.30 24.93 7.15
CA GLY A 34 -22.65 26.33 6.95
C GLY A 34 -24.17 26.56 6.89
N SER A 35 -24.56 27.81 6.64
CA SER A 35 -25.96 28.27 6.61
C SER A 35 -26.41 28.78 5.24
N GLY A 36 -25.64 28.47 4.18
CA GLY A 36 -25.92 28.92 2.81
C GLY A 36 -27.15 28.25 2.19
N HIS A 37 -27.46 27.02 2.61
CA HIS A 37 -28.61 26.24 2.17
C HIS A 37 -29.80 26.42 3.13
N ASN A 38 -30.95 26.82 2.61
CA ASN A 38 -32.19 27.00 3.38
C ASN A 38 -33.43 26.45 2.66
N SER A 39 -33.31 25.96 1.43
CA SER A 39 -34.42 25.45 0.62
C SER A 39 -33.97 24.43 -0.43
N ALA A 40 -34.90 23.66 -1.00
CA ALA A 40 -34.57 22.68 -2.04
C ALA A 40 -33.93 23.28 -3.31
N ASP A 41 -34.02 24.61 -3.50
CA ASP A 41 -33.51 25.32 -4.67
C ASP A 41 -32.06 25.83 -4.50
N ASP A 42 -31.44 25.63 -3.33
CA ASP A 42 -30.11 26.20 -2.99
C ASP A 42 -29.16 25.17 -2.35
N VAL A 43 -29.36 23.88 -2.63
CA VAL A 43 -28.57 22.75 -2.09
C VAL A 43 -27.08 22.89 -2.41
N GLU A 44 -26.73 23.48 -3.55
CA GLU A 44 -25.35 23.76 -3.96
C GLU A 44 -24.60 24.72 -3.03
N ASN A 45 -25.31 25.47 -2.18
CA ASN A 45 -24.69 26.37 -1.20
C ASN A 45 -24.31 25.66 0.11
N VAL A 46 -24.54 24.35 0.22
CA VAL A 46 -24.05 23.55 1.35
C VAL A 46 -22.53 23.43 1.28
N LYS A 47 -21.87 23.46 2.43
CA LYS A 47 -20.43 23.18 2.50
C LYS A 47 -20.19 21.71 2.82
N PHE A 48 -19.23 21.11 2.15
CA PHE A 48 -18.66 19.83 2.56
C PHE A 48 -17.57 20.08 3.61
N PRO A 49 -17.67 19.47 4.81
CA PRO A 49 -16.63 19.60 5.82
C PRO A 49 -15.29 19.06 5.33
N THR A 50 -14.21 19.73 5.74
CA THR A 50 -12.83 19.25 5.57
C THR A 50 -12.23 18.94 6.96
N HIS A 51 -11.00 18.44 7.00
CA HIS A 51 -10.29 18.28 8.27
C HIS A 51 -10.19 19.61 9.05
N GLU A 52 -10.03 20.75 8.35
CA GLU A 52 -10.01 22.09 8.96
C GLU A 52 -11.31 22.45 9.70
N THR A 53 -12.46 21.96 9.19
CA THR A 53 -13.75 22.14 9.87
C THR A 53 -13.73 21.45 11.24
N CYS A 54 -13.08 20.29 11.33
CA CYS A 54 -12.94 19.50 12.55
C CYS A 54 -11.87 20.11 13.47
N GLY A 55 -10.74 20.53 12.90
CA GLY A 55 -9.60 21.13 13.61
C GLY A 55 -9.93 22.43 14.35
N ALA A 56 -11.00 23.12 13.97
CA ALA A 56 -11.50 24.27 14.72
C ALA A 56 -11.91 23.94 16.17
N CYS A 57 -12.29 22.68 16.44
CA CYS A 57 -12.63 22.19 17.78
C CYS A 57 -11.71 21.06 18.27
N HIS A 58 -11.03 20.36 17.37
CA HIS A 58 -10.20 19.19 17.64
C HIS A 58 -8.76 19.40 17.16
N ASP A 59 -8.12 20.49 17.59
CA ASP A 59 -6.80 20.93 17.14
C ASP A 59 -5.69 19.88 17.37
N VAL A 60 -5.72 19.18 18.50
CA VAL A 60 -4.77 18.11 18.82
C VAL A 60 -4.89 16.94 17.84
N GLN A 61 -6.11 16.42 17.63
CA GLN A 61 -6.34 15.29 16.73
C GLN A 61 -6.05 15.66 15.28
N ASP A 62 -6.44 16.86 14.85
CA ASP A 62 -6.15 17.36 13.51
C ASP A 62 -4.65 17.49 13.27
N THR A 63 -3.91 18.06 14.24
CA THR A 63 -2.44 18.18 14.15
C THR A 63 -1.79 16.80 14.02
N GLN A 64 -2.16 15.84 14.87
CA GLN A 64 -1.63 14.47 14.80
C GLN A 64 -1.98 13.79 13.47
N TYR A 65 -3.22 13.91 13.00
CA TYR A 65 -3.67 13.37 11.72
C TYR A 65 -2.86 13.96 10.56
N MET A 66 -2.66 15.28 10.53
CA MET A 66 -1.88 15.97 9.51
C MET A 66 -0.40 15.58 9.53
N GLU A 67 0.16 15.28 10.70
CA GLU A 67 1.49 14.68 10.84
C GLU A 67 1.53 13.19 10.43
N GLY A 68 0.39 12.54 10.27
CA GLY A 68 0.27 11.13 9.92
C GLY A 68 0.45 10.80 8.44
N LYS A 69 0.28 9.52 8.10
CA LYS A 69 0.26 9.03 6.70
C LYS A 69 -1.12 9.18 6.07
N HIS A 70 -2.18 9.09 6.87
CA HIS A 70 -3.54 9.13 6.37
C HIS A 70 -3.88 10.50 5.77
N SER A 71 -3.38 11.61 6.32
CA SER A 71 -3.56 12.95 5.75
C SER A 71 -3.01 13.11 4.34
N ILE A 72 -1.96 12.36 4.00
CA ILE A 72 -1.29 12.40 2.70
C ILE A 72 -1.64 11.21 1.81
N ALA A 73 -2.73 10.48 2.11
CA ALA A 73 -3.13 9.29 1.38
C ALA A 73 -3.33 9.55 -0.12
N TRP A 74 -3.87 10.70 -0.53
CA TRP A 74 -3.99 11.07 -1.94
C TRP A 74 -2.64 11.16 -2.66
N ALA A 75 -1.63 11.75 -2.01
CA ALA A 75 -0.28 11.85 -2.59
C ALA A 75 0.35 10.46 -2.77
N ALA A 76 0.14 9.54 -1.81
CA ALA A 76 0.57 8.16 -1.93
C ALA A 76 -0.13 7.41 -3.07
N MET A 77 -1.43 7.65 -3.28
CA MET A 77 -2.21 7.02 -4.37
C MET A 77 -1.79 7.50 -5.76
N LEU A 78 -1.47 8.79 -5.88
CA LEU A 78 -1.06 9.43 -7.13
C LEU A 78 0.45 9.29 -7.42
N ALA A 79 1.20 8.69 -6.48
CA ALA A 79 2.63 8.40 -6.59
C ALA A 79 3.01 7.51 -7.80
N PRO A 80 2.28 6.42 -8.09
CA PRO A 80 2.64 5.52 -9.17
C PRO A 80 2.40 6.18 -10.54
N PRO A 81 3.30 5.97 -11.52
CA PRO A 81 3.33 6.73 -12.77
C PRO A 81 2.08 6.56 -13.66
N THR A 82 1.45 5.39 -13.64
CA THR A 82 0.30 5.05 -14.52
C THR A 82 -1.06 5.28 -13.86
N THR A 83 -1.08 5.86 -12.65
CA THR A 83 -2.33 6.17 -11.94
C THR A 83 -3.24 7.08 -12.77
N GLY A 84 -2.66 8.08 -13.47
CA GLY A 84 -3.43 9.02 -14.29
C GLY A 84 -4.09 8.40 -15.54
N ASP A 85 -3.63 7.22 -15.95
CA ASP A 85 -4.16 6.51 -17.13
C ASP A 85 -5.40 5.67 -16.79
N GLN A 86 -5.67 5.48 -15.49
CA GLN A 86 -6.80 4.69 -15.00
C GLN A 86 -8.11 5.49 -15.01
N PRO A 87 -9.28 4.82 -15.07
CA PRO A 87 -10.58 5.48 -14.99
C PRO A 87 -10.73 6.38 -13.75
N LYS A 88 -11.23 7.60 -13.95
CA LYS A 88 -11.45 8.58 -12.86
C LYS A 88 -12.35 8.02 -11.77
N GLU A 89 -13.33 7.18 -12.11
CA GLU A 89 -14.23 6.53 -11.16
C GLU A 89 -13.50 5.65 -10.14
N LEU A 90 -12.37 5.05 -10.54
CA LEU A 90 -11.52 4.23 -9.68
C LEU A 90 -10.51 5.08 -8.89
N MET A 91 -9.91 6.09 -9.52
CA MET A 91 -8.85 6.88 -8.90
C MET A 91 -9.35 8.08 -8.09
N GLU A 92 -10.09 8.99 -8.70
CA GLU A 92 -10.61 10.21 -8.06
C GLU A 92 -12.00 9.98 -7.43
N GLY A 93 -12.76 9.03 -7.98
CA GLY A 93 -14.06 8.59 -7.49
C GLY A 93 -13.97 7.59 -6.33
N GLN A 94 -15.13 7.26 -5.76
CA GLN A 94 -15.24 6.37 -4.60
C GLN A 94 -15.44 4.89 -4.97
N LYS A 95 -15.13 4.46 -6.20
CA LYS A 95 -15.35 3.07 -6.66
C LYS A 95 -14.09 2.22 -6.73
N GLY A 96 -12.94 2.78 -6.38
CA GLY A 96 -11.66 2.08 -6.33
C GLY A 96 -10.71 2.73 -5.31
N CYS A 97 -9.48 2.98 -5.72
CA CYS A 97 -8.42 3.61 -4.94
C CYS A 97 -8.89 4.87 -4.19
N GLY A 98 -9.63 5.76 -4.86
CA GLY A 98 -10.13 7.00 -4.23
C GLY A 98 -11.13 6.76 -3.11
N GLY A 99 -11.84 5.62 -3.12
CA GLY A 99 -12.74 5.23 -2.03
C GLY A 99 -12.00 4.90 -0.73
N CYS A 100 -10.78 4.37 -0.82
CA CYS A 100 -9.92 4.09 0.33
C CYS A 100 -9.05 5.31 0.69
N HIS A 101 -8.48 6.00 -0.30
CA HIS A 101 -7.55 7.10 -0.11
C HIS A 101 -8.21 8.46 0.17
N LYS A 102 -9.55 8.56 0.13
CA LYS A 102 -10.32 9.75 0.57
C LYS A 102 -10.09 10.16 2.01
N ILE A 103 -9.47 9.30 2.82
CA ILE A 103 -8.99 9.68 4.16
C ILE A 103 -7.92 10.77 4.09
N GLY A 104 -7.31 11.03 2.92
CA GLY A 104 -6.37 12.12 2.70
C GLY A 104 -7.01 13.50 2.72
N ALA A 105 -6.28 14.46 3.28
CA ALA A 105 -6.66 15.86 3.32
C ALA A 105 -6.64 16.44 1.90
N LYS A 106 -7.77 17.00 1.48
CA LYS A 106 -7.93 17.70 0.20
C LYS A 106 -9.13 18.63 0.28
N ASP A 107 -9.10 19.74 -0.44
CA ASP A 107 -10.20 20.72 -0.46
C ASP A 107 -11.28 20.38 -1.48
N GLU A 108 -10.93 19.66 -2.54
CA GLU A 108 -11.82 19.27 -3.64
C GLU A 108 -11.41 17.90 -4.19
N THR A 109 -12.32 17.15 -4.82
CA THR A 109 -12.02 15.82 -5.35
C THR A 109 -11.06 15.86 -6.55
N GLY A 110 -10.99 16.97 -7.28
CA GLY A 110 -10.31 17.06 -8.58
C GLY A 110 -11.14 16.51 -9.74
N TRP A 111 -12.39 16.14 -9.48
CA TRP A 111 -13.35 15.68 -10.47
C TRP A 111 -14.60 16.56 -10.42
N ASP A 112 -14.70 17.49 -11.37
CA ASP A 112 -15.77 18.51 -11.41
C ASP A 112 -17.20 17.95 -11.39
N GLU A 113 -17.39 16.69 -11.80
CA GLU A 113 -18.71 16.04 -11.83
C GLU A 113 -19.06 15.33 -10.51
N TYR A 114 -18.13 15.30 -9.54
CA TYR A 114 -18.30 14.53 -8.31
C TYR A 114 -17.62 15.22 -7.11
N GLU A 115 -18.42 15.78 -6.20
CA GLU A 115 -17.94 16.61 -5.08
C GLU A 115 -17.78 15.83 -3.75
N TYR A 116 -18.14 14.54 -3.71
CA TYR A 116 -18.06 13.74 -2.49
C TYR A 116 -16.71 13.05 -2.32
N GLY A 117 -16.16 13.05 -1.10
CA GLY A 117 -14.93 12.30 -0.77
C GLY A 117 -13.75 13.15 -0.34
N VAL A 118 -14.02 14.38 0.12
CA VAL A 118 -13.00 15.27 0.72
C VAL A 118 -12.99 15.22 2.25
N VAL A 119 -14.03 14.61 2.85
CA VAL A 119 -14.12 14.45 4.31
C VAL A 119 -13.17 13.33 4.76
N GLY A 120 -12.01 13.70 5.30
CA GLY A 120 -11.01 12.75 5.80
C GLY A 120 -11.33 12.16 7.18
N CYS A 121 -12.07 12.89 8.02
CA CYS A 121 -12.27 12.54 9.43
C CYS A 121 -13.43 11.56 9.70
N ASP A 122 -14.14 11.07 8.69
CA ASP A 122 -15.32 10.20 8.87
C ASP A 122 -15.07 8.72 8.51
N ASN A 123 -13.80 8.34 8.38
CA ASN A 123 -13.42 7.01 7.90
C ASN A 123 -13.33 5.95 9.02
N CYS A 124 -13.12 6.35 10.28
CA CYS A 124 -13.03 5.43 11.43
C CYS A 124 -14.25 5.53 12.36
N HIS A 125 -14.64 6.74 12.73
CA HIS A 125 -15.88 7.04 13.45
C HIS A 125 -16.83 7.70 12.45
N THR A 126 -17.78 6.93 11.95
CA THR A 126 -18.50 7.31 10.74
C THR A 126 -19.46 8.46 11.01
N ARG A 127 -19.65 9.29 9.99
CA ARG A 127 -20.71 10.29 10.00
C ARG A 127 -22.07 9.57 10.08
N HIS A 128 -23.04 10.07 10.82
CA HIS A 128 -23.10 11.35 11.53
C HIS A 128 -23.09 11.21 13.05
N SER A 129 -22.98 9.98 13.59
CA SER A 129 -22.81 9.79 15.04
C SER A 129 -21.40 10.13 15.53
N PHE A 130 -20.37 9.93 14.69
CA PHE A 130 -18.95 10.12 15.04
C PHE A 130 -18.58 9.39 16.34
N SER A 131 -19.03 8.14 16.47
CA SER A 131 -18.87 7.35 17.68
C SER A 131 -17.41 6.95 17.93
N VAL A 132 -16.87 7.36 19.08
CA VAL A 132 -15.53 6.91 19.51
C VAL A 132 -15.48 5.41 19.78
N GLU A 133 -16.59 4.81 20.20
CA GLU A 133 -16.68 3.37 20.43
C GLU A 133 -16.61 2.59 19.12
N GLU A 134 -17.21 3.13 18.04
CA GLU A 134 -17.08 2.58 16.69
C GLU A 134 -15.63 2.63 16.23
N ALA A 135 -14.98 3.80 16.34
CA ALA A 135 -13.60 3.98 15.89
C ALA A 135 -12.59 3.10 16.63
N ARG A 136 -12.88 2.63 17.84
CA ARG A 136 -12.00 1.76 18.63
C ARG A 136 -12.08 0.29 18.26
N LYS A 137 -13.08 -0.10 17.48
CA LYS A 137 -13.28 -1.48 17.03
C LYS A 137 -12.52 -1.76 15.72
N PRO A 138 -11.87 -2.93 15.58
CA PRO A 138 -11.16 -3.32 14.36
C PRO A 138 -11.91 -3.14 13.04
N GLU A 139 -13.24 -3.26 13.04
CA GLU A 139 -14.10 -3.08 11.88
C GLU A 139 -14.00 -1.69 11.25
N ALA A 140 -13.60 -0.67 12.02
CA ALA A 140 -13.34 0.68 11.50
C ALA A 140 -12.18 0.70 10.49
N CYS A 141 -11.24 -0.25 10.57
CA CYS A 141 -10.08 -0.33 9.68
C CYS A 141 -10.33 -1.25 8.46
N LEU A 142 -11.20 -2.25 8.63
CA LEU A 142 -11.46 -3.32 7.66
C LEU A 142 -11.77 -2.84 6.23
N PRO A 143 -12.60 -1.80 5.99
CA PRO A 143 -12.97 -1.41 4.64
C PRO A 143 -11.78 -1.13 3.73
N CYS A 144 -10.67 -0.61 4.29
CA CYS A 144 -9.47 -0.27 3.54
C CYS A 144 -8.33 -1.29 3.76
N HIS A 145 -8.14 -1.78 4.99
CA HIS A 145 -7.00 -2.63 5.36
C HIS A 145 -7.31 -4.13 5.16
N GLN A 146 -7.58 -4.53 3.92
CA GLN A 146 -7.97 -5.89 3.54
C GLN A 146 -7.44 -6.29 2.16
N GLY A 147 -7.65 -7.54 1.77
CA GLY A 147 -7.66 -7.95 0.37
C GLY A 147 -6.31 -8.27 -0.26
N PHE A 148 -6.08 -7.75 -1.46
CA PHE A 148 -5.01 -8.22 -2.34
C PHE A 148 -3.62 -7.84 -1.82
N ASP A 149 -3.40 -6.55 -1.59
CA ASP A 149 -2.09 -5.92 -1.42
C ASP A 149 -1.68 -5.69 0.04
N HIS A 150 -2.64 -5.45 0.92
CA HIS A 150 -2.40 -5.30 2.35
C HIS A 150 -3.52 -5.92 3.22
N PRO A 151 -3.64 -7.27 3.24
CA PRO A 151 -4.67 -8.00 3.99
C PRO A 151 -4.46 -8.03 5.51
N GLN A 152 -4.30 -6.86 6.12
CA GLN A 152 -4.00 -6.70 7.53
C GLN A 152 -5.18 -7.13 8.41
N TRP A 153 -6.41 -6.89 7.97
CA TRP A 153 -7.61 -7.42 8.60
C TRP A 153 -7.58 -8.95 8.65
N GLU A 154 -7.32 -9.62 7.52
CA GLU A 154 -7.34 -11.08 7.46
C GLU A 154 -6.22 -11.68 8.31
N MET A 155 -5.03 -11.06 8.28
CA MET A 155 -3.91 -11.44 9.14
C MET A 155 -4.24 -11.27 10.62
N TYR A 156 -4.78 -10.12 11.02
CA TYR A 156 -5.18 -9.83 12.39
C TYR A 156 -6.30 -10.76 12.86
N SER A 157 -7.42 -10.80 12.12
CA SER A 157 -8.65 -11.51 12.47
C SER A 157 -8.46 -13.01 12.60
N THR A 158 -7.48 -13.59 11.88
CA THR A 158 -7.12 -15.01 11.98
C THR A 158 -5.89 -15.28 12.85
N SER A 159 -5.28 -14.24 13.45
CA SER A 159 -4.26 -14.39 14.50
C SER A 159 -4.88 -14.72 15.86
N LYS A 160 -4.05 -15.02 16.87
CA LYS A 160 -4.54 -15.21 18.24
C LYS A 160 -5.14 -13.93 18.84
N HIS A 161 -4.61 -12.75 18.49
CA HIS A 161 -5.18 -11.49 18.95
C HIS A 161 -6.59 -11.28 18.40
N GLY A 162 -6.77 -11.47 17.09
CA GLY A 162 -8.08 -11.33 16.44
C GLY A 162 -9.09 -12.36 16.89
N VAL A 163 -8.69 -13.62 17.11
CA VAL A 163 -9.59 -14.68 17.60
C VAL A 163 -10.08 -14.39 19.03
N ILE A 164 -9.23 -13.85 19.91
CA ILE A 164 -9.66 -13.43 21.26
C ILE A 164 -10.63 -12.25 21.14
N TYR A 165 -10.31 -11.23 20.34
CA TYR A 165 -11.22 -10.12 20.06
C TYR A 165 -12.59 -10.59 19.56
N GLN A 166 -12.64 -11.50 18.59
CA GLN A 166 -13.92 -12.04 18.07
C GLN A 166 -14.71 -12.85 19.09
N THR A 167 -14.04 -13.42 20.09
CA THR A 167 -14.69 -14.26 21.12
C THR A 167 -15.15 -13.43 22.32
N GLU A 168 -14.42 -12.37 22.67
CA GLU A 168 -14.58 -11.63 23.92
C GLU A 168 -14.95 -10.16 23.72
N GLY A 169 -14.75 -9.59 22.54
CA GLY A 169 -14.87 -8.15 22.25
C GLY A 169 -16.25 -7.57 22.50
N ASP A 170 -17.32 -8.37 22.36
CA ASP A 170 -18.69 -7.96 22.72
C ASP A 170 -18.88 -7.71 24.22
N THR A 171 -17.98 -8.22 25.06
CA THR A 171 -18.00 -8.03 26.52
C THR A 171 -17.10 -6.90 27.00
N TRP A 172 -16.30 -6.31 26.10
CA TRP A 172 -15.38 -5.22 26.43
C TRP A 172 -16.12 -3.88 26.50
N ASP A 173 -15.65 -2.99 27.37
CA ASP A 173 -16.16 -1.63 27.48
C ASP A 173 -15.41 -0.71 26.50
N TRP A 174 -16.03 -0.44 25.35
CA TRP A 174 -15.47 0.38 24.27
C TRP A 174 -15.47 1.89 24.56
N SER A 175 -16.12 2.32 25.65
CA SER A 175 -16.13 3.73 26.06
C SER A 175 -14.79 4.17 26.70
N ILE A 176 -13.96 3.22 27.14
CA ILE A 176 -12.66 3.47 27.77
C ILE A 176 -11.64 4.02 26.75
N PRO A 177 -10.92 5.10 27.06
CA PRO A 177 -9.81 5.59 26.23
C PRO A 177 -8.73 4.54 25.97
N LEU A 178 -8.13 4.55 24.77
CA LEU A 178 -7.14 3.52 24.36
C LEU A 178 -5.93 3.41 25.30
N GLY A 179 -5.48 4.52 25.91
CA GLY A 179 -4.37 4.51 26.87
C GLY A 179 -4.73 3.94 28.26
N GLU A 180 -6.02 3.76 28.55
CA GLU A 180 -6.54 3.19 29.79
C GLU A 180 -7.16 1.80 29.59
N ALA A 181 -7.39 1.41 28.33
CA ALA A 181 -8.00 0.15 27.97
C ALA A 181 -7.10 -1.01 28.39
N ASN A 182 -7.70 -1.99 29.07
CA ASN A 182 -7.03 -3.21 29.51
C ASN A 182 -7.85 -4.42 29.05
N TYR A 183 -7.73 -4.72 27.76
CA TYR A 183 -8.40 -5.85 27.14
C TYR A 183 -7.47 -7.08 27.09
N THR A 184 -8.08 -8.25 26.95
CA THR A 184 -7.37 -9.55 26.90
C THR A 184 -6.64 -9.79 25.58
N ALA A 185 -6.89 -8.96 24.55
CA ALA A 185 -6.13 -8.92 23.31
C ALA A 185 -6.13 -7.51 22.69
N PRO A 186 -5.12 -7.15 21.89
CA PRO A 186 -5.08 -5.87 21.21
C PRO A 186 -6.03 -5.82 20.01
N THR A 187 -6.43 -4.60 19.64
CA THR A 187 -7.07 -4.25 18.36
C THR A 187 -6.09 -3.50 17.46
N CYS A 188 -6.47 -3.23 16.22
CA CYS A 188 -5.72 -2.37 15.30
C CYS A 188 -5.34 -1.04 15.97
N GLN A 189 -6.30 -0.43 16.67
CA GLN A 189 -6.20 0.85 17.34
C GLN A 189 -5.28 0.80 18.55
N LEU A 190 -5.36 -0.24 19.38
CA LEU A 190 -4.45 -0.39 20.53
C LEU A 190 -2.99 -0.50 20.09
N CYS A 191 -2.73 -1.09 18.92
CA CYS A 191 -1.39 -1.20 18.37
C CYS A 191 -0.91 0.05 17.63
N HIS A 192 -1.76 0.67 16.82
CA HIS A 192 -1.35 1.71 15.86
C HIS A 192 -1.78 3.13 16.23
N MET A 193 -2.72 3.29 17.17
CA MET A 193 -3.20 4.57 17.70
C MET A 193 -2.96 4.61 19.22
N LYS A 194 -1.73 4.29 19.64
CA LYS A 194 -1.36 4.27 21.06
C LYS A 194 -1.79 5.58 21.74
N ASP A 195 -2.47 5.46 22.89
CA ASP A 195 -3.02 6.58 23.66
C ASP A 195 -4.01 7.47 22.87
N GLY A 196 -4.53 7.00 21.74
CA GLY A 196 -5.42 7.76 20.86
C GLY A 196 -4.70 8.67 19.86
N ASP A 197 -3.40 8.48 19.63
CA ASP A 197 -2.63 9.27 18.65
C ASP A 197 -3.10 9.03 17.20
N HIS A 198 -3.40 10.11 16.48
CA HIS A 198 -3.96 10.06 15.12
C HIS A 198 -2.92 10.02 13.98
N ALA A 199 -1.61 9.99 14.27
CA ALA A 199 -0.58 9.98 13.22
C ALA A 199 -0.42 8.62 12.53
N VAL A 200 -0.69 7.52 13.24
CA VAL A 200 -0.72 6.12 12.72
C VAL A 200 0.55 5.78 11.92
N LEU A 201 1.70 5.86 12.58
CA LEU A 201 3.01 5.57 11.98
C LEU A 201 3.49 4.16 12.32
N THR A 202 4.36 3.63 11.45
CA THR A 202 4.99 2.31 11.60
C THR A 202 6.42 2.38 11.10
N SER A 203 7.29 1.50 11.62
CA SER A 203 8.71 1.47 11.24
C SER A 203 8.93 1.15 9.76
N TRP A 204 8.24 0.14 9.22
CA TRP A 204 8.50 -0.36 7.86
C TRP A 204 7.68 0.30 6.75
N GLY A 205 6.59 1.01 7.08
CA GLY A 205 5.72 1.61 6.08
C GLY A 205 5.05 0.58 5.15
N PHE A 206 4.48 1.05 4.04
CA PHE A 206 3.84 0.18 3.04
C PHE A 206 4.89 -0.55 2.20
N LEU A 207 5.95 0.14 1.78
CA LEU A 207 6.96 -0.43 0.89
C LEU A 207 7.84 -1.51 1.56
N GLY A 208 7.83 -1.58 2.90
CA GLY A 208 8.66 -2.53 3.64
C GLY A 208 10.16 -2.28 3.42
N VAL A 209 10.57 -1.02 3.24
CA VAL A 209 11.96 -0.61 3.02
C VAL A 209 12.27 0.63 3.86
N ARG A 210 13.55 0.81 4.18
CA ARG A 210 14.11 2.03 4.78
C ARG A 210 15.40 2.42 4.06
N VAL A 211 15.73 3.71 4.02
CA VAL A 211 16.90 4.18 3.26
C VAL A 211 18.21 3.81 3.95
N GLU A 212 18.29 3.96 5.27
CA GLU A 212 19.46 3.55 6.05
C GLU A 212 19.38 2.06 6.42
N GLU A 213 20.39 1.25 6.05
CA GLU A 213 20.48 -0.17 6.38
C GLU A 213 21.88 -0.53 6.86
N PRO A 214 22.06 -0.94 8.12
CA PRO A 214 23.37 -1.35 8.62
C PRO A 214 23.86 -2.71 8.10
N ASP A 215 22.97 -3.62 7.68
CA ASP A 215 23.35 -4.90 7.08
C ASP A 215 23.73 -4.71 5.60
N GLU A 216 25.00 -4.87 5.26
CA GLU A 216 25.52 -4.62 3.90
C GLU A 216 24.87 -5.52 2.83
N GLU A 217 24.55 -6.76 3.17
CA GLU A 217 23.93 -7.69 2.24
C GLU A 217 22.47 -7.31 1.99
N TRP A 218 21.73 -6.99 3.06
CA TRP A 218 20.36 -6.53 2.95
C TRP A 218 20.28 -5.16 2.25
N MET A 219 21.27 -4.29 2.45
CA MET A 219 21.37 -3.03 1.72
C MET A 219 21.50 -3.27 0.22
N ALA A 220 22.31 -4.23 -0.21
CA ALA A 220 22.46 -4.56 -1.63
C ALA A 220 21.15 -5.08 -2.24
N ASP A 221 20.44 -5.97 -1.55
CA ASP A 221 19.12 -6.44 -1.98
C ASP A 221 18.13 -5.27 -2.10
N ARG A 222 18.14 -4.37 -1.11
CA ARG A 222 17.25 -3.21 -1.08
C ARG A 222 17.56 -2.19 -2.17
N ILE A 223 18.82 -1.98 -2.55
CA ILE A 223 19.18 -1.12 -3.68
C ILE A 223 18.50 -1.64 -4.95
N SER A 224 18.53 -2.95 -5.18
CA SER A 224 17.87 -3.58 -6.34
C SER A 224 16.35 -3.34 -6.32
N ILE A 225 15.73 -3.47 -5.14
CA ILE A 225 14.30 -3.17 -4.92
C ILE A 225 13.99 -1.69 -5.19
N LEU A 226 14.81 -0.76 -4.69
CA LEU A 226 14.60 0.67 -4.90
C LEU A 226 14.79 1.10 -6.36
N LYS A 227 15.64 0.42 -7.12
CA LYS A 227 15.74 0.58 -8.57
C LYS A 227 14.49 0.08 -9.28
N ALA A 228 13.96 -1.08 -8.89
CA ALA A 228 12.70 -1.60 -9.43
C ALA A 228 11.48 -0.73 -9.07
N TYR A 229 11.55 0.00 -7.95
CA TYR A 229 10.55 1.03 -7.62
C TYR A 229 10.81 2.35 -8.33
N GLY A 230 11.84 2.49 -9.16
CA GLY A 230 12.24 3.74 -9.79
C GLY A 230 12.58 4.87 -8.83
N VAL A 231 12.84 4.55 -7.55
CA VAL A 231 13.26 5.51 -6.51
C VAL A 231 14.75 5.84 -6.67
N LEU A 232 15.53 4.86 -7.11
CA LEU A 232 16.91 5.04 -7.55
C LEU A 232 17.00 4.77 -9.05
N ASP A 233 17.90 5.46 -9.74
CA ASP A 233 18.25 5.17 -11.14
C ASP A 233 19.12 3.90 -11.24
N ALA A 234 19.46 3.49 -12.47
CA ALA A 234 20.26 2.29 -12.71
C ALA A 234 21.66 2.33 -12.05
N ASP A 235 22.22 3.53 -11.85
CA ASP A 235 23.52 3.77 -11.20
C ASP A 235 23.39 3.88 -9.66
N GLY A 236 22.17 3.92 -9.13
CA GLY A 236 21.88 4.01 -7.70
C GLY A 236 21.72 5.43 -7.17
N ASN A 237 21.57 6.44 -8.04
CA ASN A 237 21.30 7.82 -7.61
C ASN A 237 19.80 8.06 -7.38
N PRO A 238 19.41 8.92 -6.44
CA PRO A 238 18.01 9.31 -6.24
C PRO A 238 17.37 9.91 -7.49
N THR A 239 16.13 9.52 -7.77
CA THR A 239 15.29 10.06 -8.86
C THR A 239 14.29 11.08 -8.32
N GLU A 240 13.48 11.70 -9.17
CA GLU A 240 12.36 12.55 -8.72
C GLU A 240 11.38 11.80 -7.80
N ARG A 241 11.25 10.48 -7.98
CA ARG A 241 10.39 9.62 -7.15
C ARG A 241 10.91 9.45 -5.73
N PHE A 242 12.21 9.65 -5.49
CA PHE A 242 12.78 9.64 -4.15
C PHE A 242 12.13 10.70 -3.25
N ASP A 243 12.02 11.92 -3.75
CA ASP A 243 11.39 13.02 -3.00
C ASP A 243 9.90 12.75 -2.77
N LEU A 244 9.22 12.12 -3.72
CA LEU A 244 7.84 11.72 -3.56
C LEU A 244 7.67 10.67 -2.45
N VAL A 245 8.46 9.58 -2.47
CA VAL A 245 8.43 8.53 -1.44
C VAL A 245 8.71 9.10 -0.05
N LYS A 246 9.66 10.04 0.03
CA LYS A 246 9.99 10.79 1.24
C LYS A 246 8.80 11.62 1.73
N ASN A 247 8.23 12.46 0.86
CA ASN A 247 7.16 13.38 1.23
C ASN A 247 5.85 12.62 1.56
N ALA A 248 5.59 11.49 0.89
CA ALA A 248 4.46 10.61 1.15
C ALA A 248 4.68 9.67 2.37
N LYS A 249 5.83 9.76 3.06
CA LYS A 249 6.20 8.96 4.24
C LYS A 249 6.06 7.44 4.01
N LEU A 250 6.26 6.98 2.77
CA LEU A 250 6.11 5.57 2.36
C LEU A 250 7.24 4.67 2.86
N ALA A 251 8.38 5.27 3.19
CA ALA A 251 9.53 4.65 3.84
C ALA A 251 10.06 5.55 4.96
N ARG A 252 10.84 4.99 5.89
CA ARG A 252 11.62 5.77 6.86
C ARG A 252 13.01 6.04 6.29
N LEU A 253 13.51 7.26 6.48
CA LEU A 253 14.76 7.68 5.86
C LEU A 253 15.96 7.41 6.76
N THR A 254 15.75 7.50 8.08
CA THR A 254 16.81 7.30 9.07
C THR A 254 16.49 6.14 9.99
N MET A 255 17.53 5.57 10.58
CA MET A 255 17.38 4.59 11.65
C MET A 255 16.69 5.18 12.88
N ASP A 256 16.91 6.46 13.18
CA ASP A 256 16.25 7.12 14.32
C ASP A 256 14.72 7.18 14.15
N GLU A 257 14.23 7.53 12.96
CA GLU A 257 12.79 7.51 12.65
C GLU A 257 12.21 6.10 12.74
N TRP A 258 12.94 5.11 12.22
CA TRP A 258 12.51 3.71 12.26
C TRP A 258 12.48 3.16 13.69
N ASN A 259 13.52 3.46 14.48
CA ASN A 259 13.68 3.04 15.86
C ASN A 259 12.64 3.70 16.78
N ALA A 260 12.31 4.97 16.54
CA ALA A 260 11.26 5.65 17.30
C ALA A 260 9.92 4.90 17.22
N GLU A 261 9.51 4.48 16.02
CA GLU A 261 8.30 3.69 15.83
C GLU A 261 8.43 2.25 16.37
N ARG A 262 9.64 1.66 16.32
CA ARG A 262 9.92 0.33 16.87
C ARG A 262 9.75 0.32 18.38
N GLU A 263 10.32 1.29 19.08
CA GLU A 263 10.23 1.39 20.55
C GLU A 263 8.80 1.70 21.01
N LYS A 264 8.03 2.49 20.24
CA LYS A 264 6.58 2.67 20.49
C LYS A 264 5.85 1.33 20.45
N MET A 265 6.06 0.51 19.42
CA MET A 265 5.43 -0.80 19.27
C MET A 265 5.84 -1.77 20.38
N ILE A 266 7.14 -1.82 20.73
CA ILE A 266 7.63 -2.61 21.87
C ILE A 266 6.93 -2.20 23.16
N GLY A 267 6.71 -0.90 23.37
CA GLY A 267 5.97 -0.37 24.50
C GLY A 267 4.50 -0.81 24.52
N VAL A 268 3.87 -1.02 23.36
CA VAL A 268 2.51 -1.61 23.28
C VAL A 268 2.56 -3.08 23.67
N CYS A 269 3.42 -3.87 23.03
CA CYS A 269 3.55 -5.30 23.31
C CYS A 269 3.86 -5.58 24.80
N SER A 270 4.67 -4.71 25.42
CA SER A 270 5.08 -4.84 26.82
C SER A 270 3.96 -4.59 27.84
N GLN A 271 2.76 -4.17 27.41
CA GLN A 271 1.59 -4.11 28.28
C GLN A 271 1.08 -5.52 28.65
N CYS A 272 1.30 -6.51 27.79
CA CYS A 272 0.80 -7.88 27.96
C CYS A 272 1.90 -8.95 27.95
N HIS A 273 3.06 -8.66 27.34
CA HIS A 273 4.18 -9.58 27.22
C HIS A 273 5.45 -9.03 27.88
N SER A 274 6.47 -9.87 28.06
CA SER A 274 7.78 -9.35 28.42
C SER A 274 8.37 -8.56 27.25
N GLU A 275 9.12 -7.51 27.57
CA GLU A 275 9.84 -6.72 26.56
C GLU A 275 10.78 -7.60 25.71
N GLU A 276 11.43 -8.59 26.32
CA GLU A 276 12.29 -9.55 25.63
C GLU A 276 11.52 -10.35 24.57
N PHE A 277 10.31 -10.84 24.90
CA PHE A 277 9.46 -11.52 23.93
C PHE A 277 9.08 -10.58 22.78
N ALA A 278 8.68 -9.34 23.09
CA ALA A 278 8.30 -8.36 22.09
C ALA A 278 9.44 -8.05 21.11
N ARG A 279 10.65 -7.83 21.63
CA ARG A 279 11.85 -7.57 20.81
C ARG A 279 12.17 -8.77 19.91
N ASN A 280 12.23 -9.96 20.48
CA ASN A 280 12.55 -11.19 19.72
C ASN A 280 11.51 -11.46 18.62
N SER A 281 10.21 -11.29 18.90
CA SER A 281 9.15 -11.52 17.93
C SER A 281 9.20 -10.53 16.76
N LEU A 282 9.52 -9.26 17.02
CA LEU A 282 9.65 -8.25 15.97
C LEU A 282 10.94 -8.43 15.16
N GLU A 283 12.04 -8.83 15.81
CA GLU A 283 13.31 -9.15 15.15
C GLU A 283 13.19 -10.40 14.25
N GLU A 284 12.45 -11.43 14.67
CA GLU A 284 12.12 -12.58 13.81
C GLU A 284 11.36 -12.15 12.56
N SER A 285 10.43 -11.20 12.71
CA SER A 285 9.68 -10.62 11.58
C SER A 285 10.59 -9.79 10.65
N ASP A 286 11.56 -9.06 11.19
CA ASP A 286 12.58 -8.35 10.42
C ASP A 286 13.43 -9.33 9.59
N HIS A 287 13.84 -10.45 10.20
CA HIS A 287 14.59 -11.49 9.49
C HIS A 287 13.79 -12.08 8.33
N LEU A 288 12.49 -12.34 8.52
CA LEU A 288 11.66 -12.85 7.43
C LEU A 288 11.52 -11.85 6.28
N LEU A 289 11.41 -10.54 6.59
CA LEU A 289 11.41 -9.49 5.57
C LEU A 289 12.75 -9.48 4.80
N ARG A 290 13.89 -9.62 5.49
CA ARG A 290 15.20 -9.74 4.82
C ARG A 290 15.27 -10.92 3.86
N GLU A 291 14.79 -12.09 4.28
CA GLU A 291 14.77 -13.27 3.41
C GLU A 291 13.84 -13.09 2.19
N ALA A 292 12.70 -12.42 2.38
CA ALA A 292 11.80 -12.08 1.27
C ALA A 292 12.43 -11.07 0.31
N ASP A 293 13.14 -10.07 0.84
CA ASP A 293 13.88 -9.06 0.06
C ASP A 293 14.95 -9.71 -0.81
N ARG A 294 15.71 -10.67 -0.27
CA ARG A 294 16.71 -11.42 -1.05
C ARG A 294 16.10 -12.08 -2.28
N ILE A 295 15.03 -12.86 -2.09
CA ILE A 295 14.37 -13.58 -3.19
C ILE A 295 13.81 -12.61 -4.23
N TYR A 296 13.24 -11.50 -3.78
CA TYR A 296 12.68 -10.49 -4.66
C TYR A 296 13.76 -9.74 -5.44
N ALA A 297 14.85 -9.33 -4.78
CA ALA A 297 16.01 -8.69 -5.40
C ALA A 297 16.68 -9.59 -6.46
N GLU A 298 16.88 -10.88 -6.15
CA GLU A 298 17.41 -11.85 -7.13
C GLU A 298 16.52 -11.95 -8.37
N SER A 299 15.20 -11.88 -8.19
CA SER A 299 14.23 -11.96 -9.28
C SER A 299 14.23 -10.68 -10.12
N ILE A 300 14.35 -9.51 -9.48
CA ILE A 300 14.54 -8.22 -10.16
C ILE A 300 15.79 -8.25 -11.04
N GLU A 301 16.93 -8.68 -10.48
CA GLU A 301 18.18 -8.73 -11.23
C GLU A 301 18.11 -9.71 -12.41
N THR A 302 17.41 -10.85 -12.23
CA THR A 302 17.17 -11.80 -13.33
C THR A 302 16.45 -11.13 -14.51
N VAL A 303 15.40 -10.35 -14.26
CA VAL A 303 14.67 -9.65 -15.31
C VAL A 303 15.49 -8.50 -15.89
N ALA A 304 16.19 -7.74 -15.06
CA ALA A 304 17.07 -6.67 -15.51
C ALA A 304 18.20 -7.20 -16.41
N ASP A 305 18.77 -8.38 -16.12
CA ASP A 305 19.77 -9.04 -16.95
C ASP A 305 19.23 -9.44 -18.33
N LEU A 306 17.98 -9.88 -18.43
CA LEU A 306 17.37 -10.17 -19.72
C LEU A 306 17.25 -8.92 -20.61
N TYR A 307 16.99 -7.74 -20.02
CA TYR A 307 17.03 -6.47 -20.73
C TYR A 307 18.47 -6.07 -21.10
N ARG A 308 19.43 -6.17 -20.17
CA ARG A 308 20.86 -5.90 -20.42
C ARG A 308 21.40 -6.73 -21.58
N ASP A 309 20.95 -7.98 -21.68
CA ASP A 309 21.35 -8.92 -22.72
C ASP A 309 20.60 -8.74 -24.05
N GLY A 310 19.62 -7.82 -24.10
CA GLY A 310 18.79 -7.57 -25.28
C GLY A 310 17.89 -8.76 -25.66
N ILE A 311 17.54 -9.61 -24.67
CA ILE A 311 16.67 -10.77 -24.86
C ILE A 311 15.20 -10.33 -24.75
N LEU A 312 14.88 -9.49 -23.76
CA LEU A 312 13.60 -8.82 -23.72
C LEU A 312 13.61 -7.61 -24.67
N PRO A 313 12.51 -7.36 -25.39
CA PRO A 313 12.38 -6.17 -26.21
C PRO A 313 12.28 -4.93 -25.33
N GLU A 314 12.87 -3.81 -25.73
CA GLU A 314 12.69 -2.54 -25.02
C GLU A 314 11.18 -2.19 -24.91
N PRO A 315 10.69 -1.80 -23.73
CA PRO A 315 9.29 -1.42 -23.55
C PRO A 315 8.99 -0.13 -24.32
N GLU A 316 7.76 0.02 -24.80
CA GLU A 316 7.34 1.21 -25.57
C GLU A 316 7.51 2.51 -24.77
N TYR A 317 7.40 2.42 -23.45
CA TYR A 317 7.56 3.51 -22.48
C TYR A 317 8.99 3.61 -21.90
N VAL A 318 10.02 3.06 -22.55
CA VAL A 318 11.40 3.07 -22.02
C VAL A 318 11.91 4.46 -21.62
N ASN A 319 11.47 5.51 -22.31
CA ASN A 319 11.86 6.90 -22.01
C ASN A 319 11.26 7.44 -20.70
N GLU A 320 10.25 6.76 -20.15
CA GLU A 320 9.63 7.08 -18.86
C GLU A 320 10.29 6.32 -17.70
N LEU A 321 11.13 5.31 -17.99
CA LEU A 321 11.75 4.46 -16.98
C LEU A 321 12.97 5.14 -16.37
N PRO A 322 12.94 5.53 -15.08
CA PRO A 322 14.06 6.23 -14.46
C PRO A 322 15.25 5.31 -14.20
N SER A 323 15.04 4.00 -14.22
CA SER A 323 16.00 2.98 -13.78
C SER A 323 16.23 1.88 -14.82
N TYR A 324 15.88 2.09 -16.10
CA TYR A 324 16.19 1.12 -17.16
C TYR A 324 17.69 0.74 -17.13
N PRO A 325 18.06 -0.57 -17.12
CA PRO A 325 17.29 -1.75 -17.55
C PRO A 325 16.46 -2.46 -16.47
N TYR A 326 16.23 -1.84 -15.31
CA TYR A 326 15.38 -2.42 -14.28
C TYR A 326 13.90 -2.17 -14.61
N PRO A 327 13.01 -3.17 -14.38
CA PRO A 327 11.57 -2.98 -14.57
C PRO A 327 11.01 -2.03 -13.51
N ASP A 328 9.99 -1.26 -13.87
CA ASP A 328 9.28 -0.36 -12.93
C ASP A 328 8.00 -1.02 -12.41
N VAL A 329 8.09 -1.68 -11.25
CA VAL A 329 6.96 -2.40 -10.65
C VAL A 329 5.89 -1.45 -10.08
N LEU A 330 6.11 -0.13 -10.07
CA LEU A 330 5.05 0.82 -9.71
C LEU A 330 4.12 1.15 -10.89
N ARG A 331 4.40 0.65 -12.11
CA ARG A 331 3.46 0.73 -13.24
C ARG A 331 2.34 -0.30 -13.09
N PHE A 332 1.30 0.04 -12.32
CA PHE A 332 0.23 -0.91 -12.01
C PHE A 332 -0.54 -1.28 -13.29
N TYR A 333 -0.75 -2.57 -13.50
CA TYR A 333 -1.49 -3.15 -14.64
C TYR A 333 -0.94 -2.80 -16.03
N ASP A 334 0.31 -2.32 -16.10
CA ASP A 334 0.95 -1.82 -17.32
C ASP A 334 2.38 -2.36 -17.47
N GLN A 335 2.62 -3.59 -17.00
CA GLN A 335 3.90 -4.27 -17.17
C GLN A 335 4.06 -4.75 -18.63
N ALA A 336 5.24 -4.54 -19.23
CA ALA A 336 5.46 -4.81 -20.66
C ALA A 336 5.46 -6.31 -21.00
N THR A 337 5.83 -7.18 -20.06
CA THR A 337 5.96 -8.62 -20.30
C THR A 337 5.41 -9.47 -19.15
N PRO A 338 5.02 -10.74 -19.41
CA PRO A 338 4.51 -11.62 -18.36
C PRO A 338 5.49 -11.86 -17.20
N ILE A 339 6.81 -11.85 -17.45
CA ILE A 339 7.82 -12.03 -16.40
C ILE A 339 7.92 -10.80 -15.49
N GLU A 340 7.61 -9.61 -16.01
CA GLU A 340 7.49 -8.38 -15.21
C GLU A 340 6.19 -8.34 -14.40
N GLU A 341 5.09 -8.91 -14.93
CA GLU A 341 3.85 -9.09 -14.16
C GLU A 341 4.06 -10.05 -12.97
N ASP A 342 4.85 -11.12 -13.16
CA ASP A 342 5.27 -12.00 -12.06
C ASP A 342 6.06 -11.21 -10.99
N LEU A 343 6.93 -10.26 -11.38
CA LEU A 343 7.63 -9.38 -10.43
C LEU A 343 6.68 -8.45 -9.67
N TRP A 344 5.70 -7.86 -10.38
CA TRP A 344 4.68 -7.03 -9.76
C TRP A 344 3.89 -7.81 -8.70
N LEU A 345 3.46 -9.04 -9.02
CA LEU A 345 2.79 -9.92 -8.05
C LEU A 345 3.69 -10.34 -6.88
N MET A 346 4.97 -10.62 -7.14
CA MET A 346 5.95 -10.90 -6.08
C MET A 346 6.01 -9.76 -5.08
N TRP A 347 6.03 -8.52 -5.55
CA TRP A 347 6.07 -7.36 -4.67
C TRP A 347 4.73 -7.09 -4.00
N MET A 348 3.68 -6.86 -4.78
CA MET A 348 2.41 -6.30 -4.33
C MET A 348 1.58 -7.31 -3.54
N GLU A 349 1.70 -8.61 -3.83
CA GLU A 349 0.92 -9.65 -3.15
C GLU A 349 1.80 -10.47 -2.20
N TYR A 350 2.81 -11.18 -2.71
CA TYR A 350 3.46 -12.25 -1.95
C TYR A 350 4.46 -11.74 -0.93
N ARG A 351 5.29 -10.75 -1.29
CA ARG A 351 6.21 -10.09 -0.36
C ARG A 351 5.43 -9.36 0.73
N MET A 352 4.39 -8.58 0.37
CA MET A 352 3.53 -7.91 1.34
C MET A 352 2.96 -8.89 2.36
N ARG A 353 2.39 -10.00 1.90
CA ARG A 353 1.81 -11.01 2.79
C ARG A 353 2.82 -11.71 3.68
N THR A 354 4.03 -11.93 3.16
CA THR A 354 5.13 -12.56 3.92
C THR A 354 5.47 -11.75 5.17
N PHE A 355 5.82 -10.46 5.00
CA PHE A 355 6.25 -9.67 6.16
C PHE A 355 5.08 -9.18 6.98
N GLN A 356 4.00 -8.69 6.36
CA GLN A 356 2.84 -8.20 7.12
C GLN A 356 2.20 -9.34 7.92
N GLY A 357 2.15 -10.57 7.38
CA GLY A 357 1.68 -11.75 8.10
C GLY A 357 2.51 -12.03 9.35
N ALA A 358 3.83 -11.91 9.25
CA ALA A 358 4.72 -12.07 10.41
C ALA A 358 4.48 -10.99 11.48
N PHE A 359 4.41 -9.71 11.09
CA PHE A 359 4.17 -8.60 12.03
C PHE A 359 2.79 -8.64 12.70
N HIS A 360 1.79 -9.29 12.09
CA HIS A 360 0.47 -9.51 12.67
C HIS A 360 0.31 -10.88 13.34
N ALA A 361 1.42 -11.57 13.62
CA ALA A 361 1.45 -12.88 14.28
C ALA A 361 0.57 -13.93 13.58
N ASN A 362 0.55 -13.90 12.25
CA ASN A 362 -0.22 -14.81 11.41
C ASN A 362 0.70 -15.73 10.59
N PRO A 363 0.97 -16.96 11.06
CA PRO A 363 1.87 -17.87 10.37
C PRO A 363 1.31 -18.39 9.04
N ASP A 364 -0.02 -18.45 8.87
CA ASP A 364 -0.66 -18.96 7.66
C ASP A 364 -0.49 -17.96 6.51
N TYR A 365 -0.76 -16.68 6.76
CA TYR A 365 -0.51 -15.60 5.81
C TYR A 365 0.98 -15.43 5.50
N ALA A 366 1.83 -15.46 6.53
CA ALA A 366 3.28 -15.35 6.33
C ALA A 366 3.82 -16.49 5.46
N GLN A 367 3.38 -17.73 5.71
CA GLN A 367 3.89 -18.92 5.03
C GLN A 367 3.17 -19.22 3.71
N TRP A 368 1.87 -19.48 3.75
CA TRP A 368 1.14 -20.08 2.63
C TRP A 368 0.60 -19.08 1.63
N TYR A 369 0.29 -17.86 2.06
CA TYR A 369 -0.17 -16.79 1.18
C TYR A 369 0.94 -15.79 0.81
N GLY A 370 2.07 -15.81 1.52
CA GLY A 370 3.23 -14.96 1.28
C GLY A 370 4.45 -15.74 0.80
N TRP A 371 5.17 -16.38 1.72
CA TRP A 371 6.49 -16.96 1.46
C TRP A 371 6.48 -18.06 0.39
N ALA A 372 5.51 -18.97 0.44
CA ALA A 372 5.38 -20.06 -0.52
C ALA A 372 5.17 -19.53 -1.96
N PRO A 373 4.15 -18.71 -2.26
CA PRO A 373 3.97 -18.18 -3.61
C PRO A 373 5.10 -17.23 -4.05
N LEU A 374 5.75 -16.51 -3.12
CA LEU A 374 6.96 -15.73 -3.42
C LEU A 374 8.06 -16.64 -3.99
N LYS A 375 8.33 -17.76 -3.33
CA LYS A 375 9.33 -18.75 -3.78
C LYS A 375 8.94 -19.45 -5.07
N GLU A 376 7.68 -19.80 -5.23
CA GLU A 376 7.17 -20.42 -6.46
C GLU A 376 7.32 -19.47 -7.64
N THR A 377 7.02 -18.19 -7.46
CA THR A 377 7.17 -17.18 -8.50
C THR A 377 8.63 -16.96 -8.88
N ALA A 378 9.55 -16.95 -7.90
CA ALA A 378 10.99 -16.94 -8.20
C ALA A 378 11.46 -18.17 -9.01
N VAL A 379 10.84 -19.34 -8.82
CA VAL A 379 11.09 -20.51 -9.69
C VAL A 379 10.56 -20.28 -11.10
N ARG A 380 9.36 -19.70 -11.25
CA ARG A 380 8.79 -19.36 -12.57
C ARG A 380 9.68 -18.38 -13.33
N ILE A 381 10.12 -17.30 -12.67
CA ILE A 381 11.02 -16.29 -13.26
C ILE A 381 12.32 -16.93 -13.74
N ARG A 382 12.97 -17.77 -12.92
CA ARG A 382 14.18 -18.50 -13.33
C ARG A 382 13.96 -19.45 -14.51
N ALA A 383 12.81 -20.13 -14.55
CA ALA A 383 12.48 -21.02 -15.66
C ALA A 383 12.23 -20.23 -16.96
N GLU A 384 11.59 -19.06 -16.84
CA GLU A 384 11.31 -18.17 -17.97
C GLU A 384 12.58 -17.52 -18.51
N ASP A 385 13.49 -17.07 -17.64
CA ASP A 385 14.84 -16.62 -18.01
C ASP A 385 15.58 -17.69 -18.85
N GLN A 386 15.61 -18.93 -18.37
CA GLN A 386 16.23 -20.04 -19.11
C GLN A 386 15.58 -20.31 -20.46
N ARG A 387 14.24 -20.24 -20.53
CA ARG A 387 13.48 -20.42 -21.77
C ARG A 387 13.82 -19.32 -22.78
N LEU A 388 13.74 -18.06 -22.37
CA LEU A 388 14.00 -16.89 -23.21
C LEU A 388 15.44 -16.89 -23.73
N ARG A 389 16.42 -17.19 -22.87
CA ARG A 389 17.83 -17.36 -23.27
C ARG A 389 18.02 -18.48 -24.29
N SER A 390 17.35 -19.62 -24.08
CA SER A 390 17.41 -20.76 -25.01
C SER A 390 16.81 -20.42 -26.38
N GLU A 391 15.71 -19.68 -26.41
CA GLU A 391 15.06 -19.23 -27.65
C GLU A 391 15.93 -18.20 -28.39
N ALA A 392 16.54 -17.26 -27.68
CA ALA A 392 17.46 -16.29 -28.27
C ALA A 392 18.68 -16.98 -28.91
N GLU A 393 19.23 -18.01 -28.27
CA GLU A 393 20.35 -18.79 -28.83
C GLU A 393 19.95 -19.63 -30.05
N ALA A 394 18.73 -20.21 -30.03
CA ALA A 394 18.19 -20.93 -31.17
C ALA A 394 17.99 -20.02 -32.40
N HIS A 395 17.61 -18.76 -32.20
CA HIS A 395 17.50 -17.77 -33.28
C HIS A 395 18.84 -17.30 -33.84
N LYS A 396 19.91 -17.30 -33.02
CA LYS A 396 21.28 -17.00 -33.47
C LYS A 396 21.88 -18.14 -34.30
N THR A 397 21.44 -19.37 -34.08
CA THR A 397 21.91 -20.53 -34.84
C THR A 397 21.15 -20.62 -36.16
N PRO A 398 21.79 -20.56 -37.34
CA PRO A 398 21.08 -20.64 -38.61
C PRO A 398 20.28 -21.94 -38.67
N GLY A 399 18.95 -21.80 -38.76
CA GLY A 399 18.04 -22.94 -38.76
C GLY A 399 18.39 -23.95 -39.85
N PHE A 400 17.96 -25.21 -39.67
CA PHE A 400 18.26 -26.32 -40.58
C PHE A 400 17.99 -25.98 -42.07
N GLY A 401 16.99 -25.11 -42.35
CA GLY A 401 16.71 -24.60 -43.69
C GLY A 401 17.79 -23.67 -44.27
N ALA A 402 18.41 -22.81 -43.46
CA ALA A 402 19.53 -21.97 -43.88
C ALA A 402 20.80 -22.80 -44.10
N ALA A 403 21.05 -23.81 -43.24
CA ALA A 403 22.12 -24.78 -43.43
C ALA A 403 21.94 -25.60 -44.71
N ILE A 404 20.71 -26.05 -45.02
CA ILE A 404 20.38 -26.74 -46.28
C ILE A 404 20.53 -25.80 -47.48
N ALA A 405 20.10 -24.54 -47.39
CA ALA A 405 20.24 -23.57 -48.47
C ALA A 405 21.71 -23.26 -48.77
N ILE A 406 22.54 -23.11 -47.73
CA ILE A 406 23.99 -22.93 -47.87
C ILE A 406 24.64 -24.19 -48.46
N ALA A 407 24.26 -25.39 -47.99
CA ALA A 407 24.76 -26.65 -48.54
C ALA A 407 24.34 -26.87 -50.01
N ALA A 408 23.10 -26.51 -50.37
CA ALA A 408 22.61 -26.57 -51.73
C ALA A 408 23.32 -25.58 -52.65
N MET A 409 23.54 -24.34 -52.19
CA MET A 409 24.32 -23.33 -52.92
C MET A 409 25.77 -23.79 -53.13
N LEU A 410 26.42 -24.32 -52.10
CA LEU A 410 27.77 -24.87 -52.21
C LEU A 410 27.83 -26.08 -53.15
N GLY A 411 26.81 -26.96 -53.12
CA GLY A 411 26.67 -28.09 -54.03
C GLY A 411 26.54 -27.66 -55.50
N VAL A 412 25.75 -26.62 -55.78
CA VAL A 412 25.61 -26.03 -57.13
C VAL A 412 26.92 -25.41 -57.61
N VAL A 413 27.61 -24.66 -56.74
CA VAL A 413 28.92 -24.07 -57.07
C VAL A 413 29.96 -25.16 -57.40
N PHE A 414 30.01 -26.25 -56.62
CA PHE A 414 30.93 -27.35 -56.86
C PHE A 414 30.60 -28.12 -58.15
N TYR A 415 29.31 -28.29 -58.46
CA TYR A 415 28.85 -28.89 -59.71
C TYR A 415 29.25 -28.05 -60.95
N LEU A 416 29.09 -26.73 -60.88
CA LEU A 416 29.46 -25.82 -61.96
C LEU A 416 30.98 -25.77 -62.17
N ARG A 417 31.77 -25.81 -61.10
CA ARG A 417 33.25 -25.85 -61.17
C ARG A 417 33.84 -27.13 -61.76
N ARG A 418 33.07 -28.23 -61.78
CA ARG A 418 33.51 -29.53 -62.31
C ARG A 418 33.19 -29.71 -63.80
N ARG A 419 32.46 -28.77 -64.40
CA ARG A 419 32.01 -28.79 -65.81
C ARG A 419 32.68 -27.74 -66.70
N GLY A 420 33.45 -26.82 -66.14
CA GLY A 420 34.40 -25.96 -66.87
C GLY A 420 35.80 -26.50 -66.70
#